data_AF-A0A023F7J9-F1
#
_entry.id   AF-A0A023F7J9-F1
#
_cell.length_a   1.000
_cell.length_b   1.000
_cell.length_c   1.000
_cell.angle_alpha   90.00
_cell.angle_beta   90.00
_cell.angle_gamma   90.00
#
_symmetry.space_group_name_H-M   'P 1'
#
loop_
_entity.id
_entity.type
_entity.pdbx_description
1 polymer ?
#
loop_
_entity_poly.entity_id
_entity_poly.type
_entity_poly.pdbx_seq_one_letter_code
_entity_poly.pdbx_strand_id
1 'polypeptide(L)'
;CQDNIIVHLFEWKFDDIARECREFLGPSKYSAVQISPVIEYALLAGRPWFERYQPISDIIASRSGNWQELRAMVRTCNEANVKVYVDVVFNHMTATLPLGSKGVAGSTADTERKYYPVVPYTYQNFHNTCEILSYQDPRQVRNCELVGLHDLDHSQSYVRQKIIDYLNTLLNLGVAGFRIDAAKHMWPEQLKQIYNHLNNLSIDAGFPPGTRPFIYQEVIDYGGEAVKSSEYTSLGHVTEFKYGMELSRAFRGKNLLKWLRSFGPEWNLMPSKFALVFIDNHDTQRSGGDILTYKEPRKYKMAVGFMLSWPYGTKRVMSSFDFSSRDQGPPHNPDMTIKEVTINPDMTCNNGWICEHRWRQIHNMVIFANIVKGTSVEHFWDNGSNQIAYCRGNKGFVAINGDNYDLNQTLLTCLPAGIYCDIISGLKDGNKCTGKSIQVDNNGKAEIHMFVHDEDGILAIHVQSRLS
;
A
#
# COMPACT_ATOMS: atom_id res chain seq x y z
N CYS A 1 2.61 -7.48 -13.81
CA CYS A 1 2.31 -6.76 -12.55
C CYS A 1 1.21 -7.40 -11.72
N GLN A 2 0.39 -8.32 -12.26
CA GLN A 2 -0.45 -9.17 -11.41
C GLN A 2 0.46 -9.92 -10.42
N ASP A 3 0.09 -9.85 -9.14
CA ASP A 3 0.80 -10.42 -7.98
C ASP A 3 2.05 -9.67 -7.50
N ASN A 4 2.18 -8.37 -7.77
CA ASN A 4 3.17 -7.56 -7.04
C ASN A 4 2.77 -7.48 -5.56
N ILE A 5 3.75 -7.60 -4.67
CA ILE A 5 3.59 -7.26 -3.24
C ILE A 5 4.35 -5.97 -2.98
N ILE A 6 3.61 -4.93 -2.65
CA ILE A 6 4.07 -3.56 -2.51
C ILE A 6 4.17 -3.25 -1.02
N VAL A 7 5.22 -2.55 -0.59
CA VAL A 7 5.25 -1.90 0.72
C VAL A 7 5.09 -0.39 0.56
N HIS A 8 4.29 0.27 1.38
CA HIS A 8 4.26 1.73 1.45
C HIS A 8 5.19 2.20 2.58
N LEU A 9 6.40 2.65 2.25
CA LEU A 9 7.34 3.23 3.22
C LEU A 9 6.99 4.71 3.46
N PHE A 10 5.92 4.93 4.22
CA PHE A 10 5.29 6.24 4.37
C PHE A 10 6.20 7.22 5.13
N GLU A 11 6.46 8.38 4.53
CA GLU A 11 7.35 9.45 5.02
C GLU A 11 8.85 9.14 5.08
N TRP A 12 9.31 7.97 4.59
CA TRP A 12 10.73 7.63 4.67
C TRP A 12 11.60 8.54 3.78
N LYS A 13 12.85 8.75 4.19
CA LYS A 13 13.87 9.43 3.38
C LYS A 13 14.37 8.53 2.26
N PHE A 14 14.82 9.12 1.16
CA PHE A 14 15.30 8.36 0.00
C PHE A 14 16.49 7.46 0.32
N ASP A 15 17.45 7.94 1.12
CA ASP A 15 18.61 7.12 1.53
C ASP A 15 18.22 5.93 2.41
N ASP A 16 17.22 6.10 3.28
CA ASP A 16 16.71 5.02 4.12
C ASP A 16 15.98 3.97 3.26
N ILE A 17 15.18 4.41 2.27
CA ILE A 17 14.52 3.52 1.31
C ILE A 17 15.55 2.78 0.46
N ALA A 18 16.61 3.45 -0.01
CA ALA A 18 17.67 2.83 -0.81
C ALA A 18 18.36 1.69 -0.04
N ARG A 19 18.71 1.94 1.23
CA ARG A 19 19.26 0.94 2.14
C ARG A 19 18.28 -0.22 2.35
N GLU A 20 17.02 0.10 2.62
CA GLU A 20 15.94 -0.86 2.86
C GLU A 20 15.69 -1.78 1.65
N CYS A 21 15.73 -1.23 0.43
CA CYS A 21 15.60 -1.99 -0.82
C CYS A 21 16.66 -3.09 -0.92
N ARG A 22 17.93 -2.73 -0.67
CA ARG A 22 19.08 -3.63 -0.78
C ARG A 22 19.13 -4.65 0.34
N GLU A 23 18.93 -4.20 1.58
CA GLU A 23 19.21 -5.00 2.77
C GLU A 23 18.02 -5.85 3.21
N PHE A 24 16.79 -5.46 2.85
CA PHE A 24 15.60 -6.14 3.34
C PHE A 24 14.55 -6.43 2.26
N LEU A 25 14.06 -5.43 1.51
CA LEU A 25 12.92 -5.64 0.60
C LEU A 25 13.23 -6.65 -0.51
N GLY A 26 14.38 -6.51 -1.17
CA GLY A 26 14.84 -7.45 -2.20
C GLY A 26 15.03 -8.87 -1.64
N PRO A 27 15.82 -9.06 -0.57
CA PRO A 27 15.96 -10.36 0.11
C PRO A 27 14.63 -10.98 0.55
N SER A 28 13.73 -10.19 1.14
CA SER A 28 12.40 -10.59 1.62
C SER A 28 11.32 -10.70 0.53
N LYS A 29 11.71 -10.54 -0.74
CA LYS A 29 10.85 -10.75 -1.92
C LYS A 29 9.65 -9.79 -2.03
N TYR A 30 9.78 -8.58 -1.48
CA TYR A 30 8.89 -7.48 -1.88
C TYR A 30 9.16 -7.13 -3.34
N SER A 31 8.09 -6.89 -4.11
CA SER A 31 8.19 -6.60 -5.54
C SER A 31 8.39 -5.12 -5.84
N ALA A 32 7.93 -4.26 -4.93
CA ALA A 32 7.96 -2.83 -5.10
C ALA A 32 7.83 -2.06 -3.77
N VAL A 33 8.23 -0.80 -3.79
CA VAL A 33 7.99 0.20 -2.75
C VAL A 33 7.14 1.34 -3.31
N GLN A 34 6.06 1.69 -2.62
CA GLN A 34 5.39 2.98 -2.77
C GLN A 34 6.12 3.99 -1.88
N ILE A 35 6.48 5.14 -2.45
CA ILE A 35 7.08 6.26 -1.72
C ILE A 35 6.09 7.43 -1.64
N SER A 36 6.21 8.24 -0.59
CA SER A 36 5.42 9.48 -0.43
C SER A 36 5.68 10.49 -1.56
N PRO A 37 4.81 11.51 -1.73
CA PRO A 37 4.98 12.51 -2.78
C PRO A 37 6.36 13.14 -2.81
N VAL A 38 6.94 13.21 -4.01
CA VAL A 38 8.28 13.75 -4.30
C VAL A 38 8.24 15.15 -4.91
N ILE A 39 7.06 15.60 -5.34
CA ILE A 39 6.80 16.96 -5.80
C ILE A 39 6.96 17.94 -4.63
N GLU A 40 7.41 19.16 -4.91
CA GLU A 40 7.49 20.20 -3.90
C GLU A 40 6.09 20.61 -3.45
N TYR A 41 5.90 20.58 -2.14
CA TYR A 41 4.67 20.93 -1.47
C TYR A 41 4.86 22.08 -0.48
N ALA A 42 3.75 22.66 -0.03
CA ALA A 42 3.74 23.74 0.94
C ALA A 42 4.34 23.31 2.29
N LEU A 43 5.15 24.19 2.88
CA LEU A 43 5.64 24.03 4.24
C LEU A 43 4.56 24.51 5.22
N LEU A 44 3.93 23.57 5.93
CA LEU A 44 2.88 23.89 6.90
C LEU A 44 3.41 23.91 8.33
N ALA A 45 2.81 24.74 9.18
CA ALA A 45 3.17 24.79 10.60
C ALA A 45 2.96 23.41 11.26
N GLY A 46 3.91 22.99 12.11
CA GLY A 46 3.86 21.67 12.76
C GLY A 46 4.23 20.48 11.87
N ARG A 47 4.49 20.71 10.58
CA ARG A 47 4.93 19.69 9.60
C ARG A 47 4.06 18.42 9.57
N PRO A 48 2.72 18.56 9.46
CA PRO A 48 1.82 17.42 9.41
C PRO A 48 2.09 16.58 8.18
N TRP A 49 1.82 15.28 8.24
CA TRP A 49 2.07 14.37 7.11
C TRP A 49 1.31 14.78 5.83
N PHE A 50 0.11 15.37 6.00
CA PHE A 50 -0.72 15.77 4.87
C PHE A 50 -0.18 17.01 4.14
N GLU A 51 0.87 17.69 4.66
CA GLU A 51 1.52 18.79 3.94
C GLU A 51 2.02 18.33 2.55
N ARG A 52 2.39 17.05 2.43
CA ARG A 52 2.83 16.43 1.16
C ARG A 52 1.79 16.42 0.05
N TYR A 53 0.52 16.56 0.41
CA TYR A 53 -0.63 16.53 -0.50
C TYR A 53 -1.11 17.96 -0.81
N GLN A 54 -0.24 18.95 -0.62
CA GLN A 54 -0.49 20.34 -1.04
C GLN A 54 0.64 20.80 -1.98
N PRO A 55 0.66 20.35 -3.24
CA PRO A 55 1.68 20.76 -4.21
C PRO A 55 1.71 22.28 -4.37
N ILE A 56 2.91 22.85 -4.43
CA ILE A 56 3.12 24.30 -4.63
C ILE A 56 4.00 24.60 -5.84
N SER A 57 4.76 23.61 -6.32
CA SER A 57 5.45 23.67 -7.61
C SER A 57 5.53 22.26 -8.24
N ASP A 58 6.28 22.12 -9.34
CA ASP A 58 6.63 20.86 -10.00
C ASP A 58 8.09 20.45 -9.75
N ILE A 59 8.81 21.17 -8.88
CA ILE A 59 10.18 20.82 -8.46
C ILE A 59 10.15 19.48 -7.73
N ILE A 60 11.13 18.62 -8.01
CA ILE A 60 11.30 17.36 -7.28
C ILE A 60 12.23 17.59 -6.10
N ALA A 61 11.64 17.97 -4.98
CA ALA A 61 12.30 18.12 -3.69
C ALA A 61 11.25 18.02 -2.57
N SER A 62 11.55 17.19 -1.58
CA SER A 62 10.67 16.93 -0.44
C SER A 62 11.49 16.82 0.85
N ARG A 63 10.82 16.65 2.01
CA ARG A 63 11.53 16.27 3.25
C ARG A 63 12.21 14.90 3.16
N SER A 64 11.84 14.05 2.21
CA SER A 64 12.52 12.78 1.97
C SER A 64 13.87 12.93 1.30
N GLY A 65 14.10 14.07 0.63
CA GLY A 65 15.32 14.37 -0.12
C GLY A 65 15.06 15.15 -1.41
N ASN A 66 16.15 15.45 -2.11
CA ASN A 66 16.21 16.16 -3.38
C ASN A 66 16.26 15.21 -4.59
N TRP A 67 16.35 15.77 -5.80
CA TRP A 67 16.45 15.03 -7.06
C TRP A 67 17.60 14.02 -7.13
N GLN A 68 18.79 14.37 -6.62
CA GLN A 68 19.96 13.47 -6.67
C GLN A 68 19.78 12.27 -5.73
N GLU A 69 19.23 12.50 -4.54
CA GLU A 69 18.91 11.45 -3.56
C GLU A 69 17.79 10.54 -4.09
N LEU A 70 16.75 11.10 -4.72
CA LEU A 70 15.71 10.32 -5.40
C LEU A 70 16.30 9.42 -6.50
N ARG A 71 17.19 9.98 -7.33
CA ARG A 71 17.88 9.24 -8.39
C ARG A 71 18.69 8.07 -7.84
N ALA A 72 19.45 8.31 -6.78
CA ALA A 72 20.26 7.28 -6.13
C ALA A 72 19.39 6.16 -5.55
N MET A 73 18.27 6.52 -4.90
CA MET A 73 17.32 5.56 -4.34
C MET A 73 16.63 4.72 -5.43
N VAL A 74 16.11 5.34 -6.50
CA VAL A 74 15.47 4.62 -7.61
C VAL A 74 16.43 3.62 -8.24
N ARG A 75 17.67 4.05 -8.50
CA ARG A 75 18.72 3.17 -9.03
C ARG A 75 18.98 1.98 -8.09
N THR A 76 19.22 2.26 -6.81
CA THR A 76 19.54 1.23 -5.81
C THR A 76 18.40 0.22 -5.65
N CYS A 77 17.15 0.68 -5.63
CA CYS A 77 15.99 -0.19 -5.56
C CYS A 77 15.83 -1.06 -6.81
N ASN A 78 16.00 -0.51 -8.01
CA ASN A 78 15.96 -1.29 -9.25
C ASN A 78 17.09 -2.32 -9.32
N GLU A 79 18.31 -1.99 -8.89
CA GLU A 79 19.44 -2.94 -8.76
C GLU A 79 19.13 -4.08 -7.77
N ALA A 80 18.35 -3.81 -6.72
CA ALA A 80 17.84 -4.81 -5.79
C ALA A 80 16.57 -5.55 -6.27
N ASN A 81 16.15 -5.33 -7.53
CA ASN A 81 14.91 -5.87 -8.12
C ASN A 81 13.62 -5.46 -7.37
N VAL A 82 13.65 -4.29 -6.73
CA VAL A 82 12.51 -3.66 -6.05
C VAL A 82 12.07 -2.45 -6.88
N LYS A 83 10.88 -2.53 -7.46
CA LYS A 83 10.33 -1.43 -8.28
C LYS A 83 9.96 -0.24 -7.40
N VAL A 84 10.11 0.98 -7.91
CA VAL A 84 9.64 2.20 -7.22
C VAL A 84 8.33 2.66 -7.83
N TYR A 85 7.31 2.87 -6.99
CA TYR A 85 6.07 3.54 -7.32
C TYR A 85 5.97 4.86 -6.58
N VAL A 86 5.73 5.94 -7.31
CA VAL A 86 5.64 7.29 -6.73
C VAL A 86 4.18 7.63 -6.49
N ASP A 87 3.90 8.15 -5.29
CA ASP A 87 2.64 8.83 -5.00
C ASP A 87 2.61 10.19 -5.69
N VAL A 88 1.71 10.38 -6.65
CA VAL A 88 1.66 11.59 -7.47
C VAL A 88 0.34 12.32 -7.22
N VAL A 89 0.48 13.59 -6.84
CA VAL A 89 -0.62 14.49 -6.48
C VAL A 89 -0.75 15.53 -7.59
N PHE A 90 -1.79 15.37 -8.41
CA PHE A 90 -2.05 16.29 -9.51
C PHE A 90 -3.54 16.60 -9.73
N ASN A 91 -4.41 16.20 -8.80
CA ASN A 91 -5.80 16.69 -8.80
C ASN A 91 -5.85 18.19 -8.49
N HIS A 92 -5.07 18.62 -7.51
CA HIS A 92 -5.13 19.95 -6.91
C HIS A 92 -3.71 20.50 -6.65
N MET A 93 -3.65 21.79 -6.34
CA MET A 93 -2.50 22.43 -5.70
C MET A 93 -2.81 22.67 -4.21
N THR A 94 -2.07 23.56 -3.54
CA THR A 94 -2.37 23.95 -2.15
C THR A 94 -3.81 24.47 -1.97
N ALA A 95 -4.28 24.50 -0.72
CA ALA A 95 -5.38 25.38 -0.34
C ALA A 95 -4.92 26.86 -0.30
N THR A 96 -5.82 27.76 0.07
CA THR A 96 -5.44 29.14 0.42
C THR A 96 -4.57 29.14 1.67
N LEU A 97 -3.33 29.59 1.53
CA LEU A 97 -2.33 29.71 2.59
C LEU A 97 -2.00 31.18 2.88
N PRO A 98 -1.45 31.50 4.06
CA PRO A 98 -0.99 32.85 4.36
C PRO A 98 -0.02 33.40 3.30
N LEU A 99 -0.12 34.70 3.01
CA LEU A 99 0.79 35.35 2.09
C LEU A 99 2.25 35.16 2.53
N GLY A 100 3.12 34.79 1.60
CA GLY A 100 4.53 34.51 1.88
C GLY A 100 4.81 33.07 2.31
N SER A 101 3.80 32.20 2.36
CA SER A 101 4.00 30.75 2.44
C SER A 101 4.98 30.26 1.39
N LYS A 102 5.83 29.32 1.79
CA LYS A 102 6.89 28.75 0.96
C LYS A 102 6.68 27.26 0.78
N GLY A 103 7.16 26.74 -0.34
CA GLY A 103 7.38 25.33 -0.53
C GLY A 103 8.64 24.87 0.16
N VAL A 104 8.76 23.55 0.34
CA VAL A 104 9.93 22.92 0.96
C VAL A 104 11.22 23.09 0.16
N ALA A 105 11.14 23.44 -1.12
CA ALA A 105 12.29 23.78 -1.98
C ALA A 105 12.47 25.30 -2.15
N GLY A 106 11.69 26.12 -1.45
CA GLY A 106 11.79 27.57 -1.44
C GLY A 106 10.89 28.30 -2.42
N SER A 107 10.07 27.59 -3.22
CA SER A 107 9.12 28.23 -4.13
C SER A 107 8.08 29.05 -3.35
N THR A 108 7.63 30.16 -3.92
CA THR A 108 6.53 30.97 -3.39
C THR A 108 5.36 30.98 -4.36
N ALA A 109 4.15 31.12 -3.82
CA ALA A 109 2.92 31.23 -4.59
C ALA A 109 1.97 32.24 -3.94
N ASP A 110 1.20 32.95 -4.75
CA ASP A 110 0.02 33.70 -4.28
C ASP A 110 -1.18 32.75 -4.38
N THR A 111 -1.33 31.93 -3.34
CA THR A 111 -2.32 30.84 -3.32
C THR A 111 -3.75 31.36 -3.32
N GLU A 112 -4.02 32.50 -2.67
CA GLU A 112 -5.32 33.18 -2.68
C GLU A 112 -5.75 33.55 -4.10
N ARG A 113 -4.81 33.99 -4.95
CA ARG A 113 -5.07 34.29 -6.37
C ARG A 113 -4.84 33.09 -7.31
N LYS A 114 -4.62 31.89 -6.76
CA LYS A 114 -4.27 30.67 -7.52
C LYS A 114 -3.11 30.88 -8.49
N TYR A 115 -2.08 31.59 -8.06
CA TYR A 115 -0.90 31.90 -8.86
C TYR A 115 0.33 31.14 -8.36
N TYR A 116 0.75 30.15 -9.15
CA TYR A 116 1.87 29.26 -8.89
C TYR A 116 2.95 29.47 -9.96
N PRO A 117 3.87 30.44 -9.76
CA PRO A 117 4.77 30.92 -10.80
C PRO A 117 5.80 29.90 -11.29
N VAL A 118 6.13 28.89 -10.48
CA VAL A 118 7.14 27.88 -10.84
C VAL A 118 6.61 26.85 -11.85
N VAL A 119 5.35 26.43 -11.71
CA VAL A 119 4.67 25.55 -12.72
C VAL A 119 4.16 26.33 -13.94
N PRO A 120 4.38 27.65 -13.96
CA PRO A 120 3.37 28.70 -14.21
C PRO A 120 1.90 28.27 -14.34
N TYR A 121 1.20 28.09 -13.22
CA TYR A 121 -0.27 28.09 -13.20
C TYR A 121 -0.82 29.44 -12.74
N THR A 122 -1.92 29.85 -13.35
CA THR A 122 -2.73 31.01 -12.95
C THR A 122 -4.15 30.54 -12.63
N TYR A 123 -4.99 31.43 -12.09
CA TYR A 123 -6.42 31.15 -11.85
C TYR A 123 -7.14 30.49 -13.03
N GLN A 124 -6.75 30.78 -14.27
CA GLN A 124 -7.37 30.20 -15.47
C GLN A 124 -7.12 28.69 -15.62
N ASN A 125 -6.14 28.11 -14.94
CA ASN A 125 -5.79 26.69 -15.01
C ASN A 125 -6.51 25.84 -13.97
N PHE A 126 -7.40 26.45 -13.18
CA PHE A 126 -8.20 25.79 -12.16
C PHE A 126 -9.67 25.84 -12.55
N HIS A 127 -10.45 24.90 -12.03
CA HIS A 127 -11.89 25.02 -12.06
C HIS A 127 -12.33 26.24 -11.23
N ASN A 128 -13.54 26.74 -11.54
CA ASN A 128 -14.18 27.77 -10.73
C ASN A 128 -14.30 27.29 -9.29
N THR A 129 -13.98 28.16 -8.32
CA THR A 129 -14.03 27.82 -6.91
C THR A 129 -15.45 27.41 -6.50
N CYS A 130 -15.57 26.21 -5.96
CA CYS A 130 -16.76 25.65 -5.30
C CYS A 130 -16.31 24.57 -4.32
N GLU A 131 -17.18 24.20 -3.38
CA GLU A 131 -16.94 23.12 -2.41
C GLU A 131 -17.69 21.85 -2.83
N ILE A 132 -17.12 20.68 -2.50
CA ILE A 132 -17.81 19.40 -2.65
C ILE A 132 -18.84 19.24 -1.53
N LEU A 133 -20.09 19.62 -1.79
CA LEU A 133 -21.18 19.52 -0.81
C LEU A 133 -21.96 18.20 -0.91
N SER A 134 -21.87 17.50 -2.05
CA SER A 134 -22.57 16.23 -2.27
C SER A 134 -21.76 15.25 -3.12
N TYR A 135 -21.48 14.07 -2.56
CA TYR A 135 -20.91 12.93 -3.28
C TYR A 135 -21.92 12.21 -4.20
N GLN A 136 -23.17 12.69 -4.25
CA GLN A 136 -24.17 12.25 -5.24
C GLN A 136 -24.12 13.06 -6.54
N ASP A 137 -23.35 14.15 -6.57
CA ASP A 137 -23.14 14.95 -7.77
C ASP A 137 -21.72 14.71 -8.30
N PRO A 138 -21.54 13.88 -9.36
CA PRO A 138 -20.21 13.59 -9.89
C PRO A 138 -19.50 14.83 -10.46
N ARG A 139 -20.24 15.90 -10.80
CA ARG A 139 -19.63 17.16 -11.26
C ARG A 139 -19.00 17.91 -10.09
N GLN A 140 -19.68 17.99 -8.95
CA GLN A 140 -19.08 18.58 -7.75
C GLN A 140 -17.86 17.78 -7.31
N VAL A 141 -17.97 16.44 -7.26
CA VAL A 141 -16.85 15.57 -6.85
C VAL A 141 -15.60 15.81 -7.71
N ARG A 142 -15.75 16.14 -9.00
CA ARG A 142 -14.64 16.25 -9.96
C ARG A 142 -14.21 17.65 -10.39
N ASN A 143 -14.99 18.68 -10.06
CA ASN A 143 -14.74 20.06 -10.50
C ASN A 143 -14.74 21.07 -9.35
N CYS A 144 -14.97 20.63 -8.11
CA CYS A 144 -14.93 21.49 -6.92
C CYS A 144 -13.74 21.14 -6.03
N GLU A 145 -13.37 22.09 -5.19
CA GLU A 145 -12.19 22.02 -4.33
C GLU A 145 -12.42 21.00 -3.21
N LEU A 146 -11.64 19.92 -3.24
CA LEU A 146 -11.60 18.92 -2.17
C LEU A 146 -11.01 19.58 -0.92
N VAL A 147 -11.84 19.81 0.11
CA VAL A 147 -11.45 20.47 1.37
C VAL A 147 -10.68 21.79 1.18
N GLY A 148 -11.04 22.56 0.15
CA GLY A 148 -10.44 23.86 -0.17
C GLY A 148 -9.13 23.80 -0.95
N LEU A 149 -8.68 22.61 -1.37
CA LEU A 149 -7.51 22.44 -2.23
C LEU A 149 -7.85 22.90 -3.65
N HIS A 150 -7.06 23.81 -4.23
CA HIS A 150 -7.39 24.42 -5.52
C HIS A 150 -7.35 23.39 -6.66
N ASP A 151 -8.53 23.14 -7.22
CA ASP A 151 -8.79 22.05 -8.16
C ASP A 151 -8.35 22.38 -9.59
N LEU A 152 -7.43 21.60 -10.15
CA LEU A 152 -6.87 21.82 -11.48
C LEU A 152 -7.87 21.44 -12.57
N ASP A 153 -7.92 22.22 -13.65
CA ASP A 153 -8.77 21.90 -14.80
C ASP A 153 -8.03 21.02 -15.82
N HIS A 154 -8.13 19.69 -15.63
CA HIS A 154 -7.52 18.72 -16.55
C HIS A 154 -8.17 18.69 -17.93
N SER A 155 -9.24 19.44 -18.20
CA SER A 155 -9.79 19.59 -19.55
C SER A 155 -8.90 20.44 -20.46
N GLN A 156 -7.98 21.23 -19.88
CA GLN A 156 -7.01 22.02 -20.61
C GLN A 156 -5.79 21.20 -21.03
N SER A 157 -5.39 21.31 -22.30
CA SER A 157 -4.17 20.66 -22.80
C SER A 157 -2.92 21.12 -22.08
N TYR A 158 -2.85 22.41 -21.70
CA TYR A 158 -1.74 22.97 -20.94
C TYR A 158 -1.54 22.27 -19.59
N VAL A 159 -2.60 22.12 -18.80
CA VAL A 159 -2.58 21.43 -17.50
C VAL A 159 -2.16 19.97 -17.68
N ARG A 160 -2.75 19.25 -18.65
CA ARG A 160 -2.35 17.86 -18.93
C ARG A 160 -0.89 17.76 -19.32
N GLN A 161 -0.37 18.66 -20.16
CA GLN A 161 1.02 18.61 -20.61
C GLN A 161 2.00 18.77 -19.45
N LYS A 162 1.75 19.72 -18.54
CA LYS A 162 2.57 19.90 -17.33
C LYS A 162 2.62 18.64 -16.47
N ILE A 163 1.48 17.97 -16.29
CA ILE A 163 1.39 16.71 -15.56
C ILE A 163 2.15 15.60 -16.30
N ILE A 164 1.98 15.48 -17.61
CA ILE A 164 2.67 14.49 -18.44
C ILE A 164 4.19 14.69 -18.36
N ASP A 165 4.69 15.93 -18.43
CA ASP A 165 6.11 16.24 -18.34
C ASP A 165 6.71 15.85 -16.98
N TYR A 166 5.99 16.16 -15.90
CA TYR A 166 6.37 15.74 -14.54
C TYR A 166 6.44 14.21 -14.41
N LEU A 167 5.39 13.51 -14.84
CA LEU A 167 5.34 12.04 -14.77
C LEU A 167 6.42 11.40 -15.66
N ASN A 168 6.63 11.90 -16.87
CA ASN A 168 7.68 11.40 -17.77
C ASN A 168 9.09 11.66 -17.23
N THR A 169 9.30 12.74 -16.48
CA THR A 169 10.56 12.98 -15.76
C THR A 169 10.85 11.85 -14.76
N LEU A 170 9.84 11.40 -14.02
CA LEU A 170 9.97 10.27 -13.09
C LEU A 170 10.16 8.93 -13.82
N LEU A 171 9.47 8.70 -14.94
CA LEU A 171 9.64 7.47 -15.72
C LEU A 171 11.04 7.36 -16.33
N ASN A 172 11.59 8.47 -16.84
CA ASN A 172 12.95 8.53 -17.37
C ASN A 172 13.99 8.25 -16.28
N LEU A 173 13.69 8.58 -15.02
CA LEU A 173 14.53 8.26 -13.87
C LEU A 173 14.61 6.75 -13.56
N GLY A 174 13.60 5.99 -13.97
CA GLY A 174 13.47 4.55 -13.67
C GLY A 174 12.36 4.20 -12.66
N VAL A 175 11.44 5.13 -12.39
CA VAL A 175 10.20 4.81 -11.65
C VAL A 175 9.35 3.85 -12.48
N ALA A 176 8.76 2.84 -11.84
CA ALA A 176 8.03 1.77 -12.52
C ALA A 176 6.52 2.01 -12.63
N GLY A 177 6.00 3.05 -11.98
CA GLY A 177 4.56 3.29 -11.89
C GLY A 177 4.18 4.33 -10.85
N PHE A 178 2.87 4.54 -10.71
CA PHE A 178 2.31 5.65 -9.95
C PHE A 178 1.08 5.21 -9.14
N ARG A 179 1.01 5.67 -7.88
CA ARG A 179 -0.26 5.83 -7.15
C ARG A 179 -0.82 7.19 -7.54
N ILE A 180 -2.02 7.19 -8.13
CA ILE A 180 -2.71 8.41 -8.51
C ILE A 180 -3.56 8.85 -7.33
N ASP A 181 -3.12 9.89 -6.63
CA ASP A 181 -3.86 10.51 -5.52
C ASP A 181 -5.20 11.06 -6.00
N ALA A 182 -6.23 10.95 -5.15
CA ALA A 182 -7.54 11.57 -5.36
C ALA A 182 -8.15 11.30 -6.75
N ALA A 183 -7.90 10.14 -7.37
CA ALA A 183 -8.34 9.85 -8.73
C ALA A 183 -9.87 9.94 -8.92
N LYS A 184 -10.64 9.65 -7.86
CA LYS A 184 -12.10 9.88 -7.80
C LYS A 184 -12.52 11.31 -8.17
N HIS A 185 -11.68 12.27 -7.84
CA HIS A 185 -11.89 13.71 -8.05
C HIS A 185 -11.42 14.17 -9.43
N MET A 186 -10.97 13.25 -10.29
CA MET A 186 -10.61 13.56 -11.67
C MET A 186 -11.48 12.78 -12.65
N TRP A 187 -11.77 13.38 -13.81
CA TRP A 187 -12.52 12.71 -14.88
C TRP A 187 -11.71 11.57 -15.51
N PRO A 188 -12.26 10.34 -15.61
CA PRO A 188 -11.59 9.21 -16.26
C PRO A 188 -11.08 9.53 -17.67
N GLU A 189 -11.83 10.32 -18.43
CA GLU A 189 -11.46 10.73 -19.79
C GLU A 189 -10.16 11.54 -19.82
N GLN A 190 -9.96 12.44 -18.84
CA GLN A 190 -8.75 13.26 -18.78
C GLN A 190 -7.56 12.46 -18.26
N LEU A 191 -7.78 11.58 -17.28
CA LEU A 191 -6.77 10.61 -16.84
C LEU A 191 -6.30 9.73 -17.99
N LYS A 192 -7.23 9.23 -18.82
CA LYS A 192 -6.90 8.46 -20.02
C LYS A 192 -6.00 9.22 -20.98
N GLN A 193 -6.27 10.51 -21.20
CA GLN A 193 -5.42 11.35 -22.05
C GLN A 193 -4.01 11.46 -21.46
N ILE A 194 -3.87 11.69 -20.16
CA ILE A 194 -2.57 11.75 -19.50
C ILE A 194 -1.83 10.41 -19.64
N TYR A 195 -2.48 9.29 -19.30
CA TYR A 195 -1.84 7.96 -19.29
C TYR A 195 -1.41 7.46 -20.67
N ASN A 196 -2.14 7.83 -21.72
CA ASN A 196 -1.79 7.49 -23.10
C ASN A 196 -0.52 8.19 -23.59
N HIS A 197 -0.16 9.33 -23.01
CA HIS A 197 1.02 10.11 -23.38
C HIS A 197 2.22 9.87 -22.46
N LEU A 198 2.09 8.96 -21.48
CA LEU A 198 3.23 8.53 -20.68
C LEU A 198 4.20 7.71 -21.50
N ASN A 199 5.49 7.85 -21.23
CA ASN A 199 6.55 7.04 -21.79
C ASN A 199 6.44 5.57 -21.35
N ASN A 200 7.09 4.68 -22.09
CA ASN A 200 7.39 3.35 -21.56
C ASN A 200 8.46 3.46 -20.48
N LEU A 201 8.58 2.44 -19.62
CA LEU A 201 9.60 2.37 -18.59
C LEU A 201 11.01 2.35 -19.19
N SER A 202 11.96 2.97 -18.50
CA SER A 202 13.34 3.11 -18.96
C SER A 202 14.06 1.77 -19.09
N ILE A 203 14.61 1.47 -20.27
CA ILE A 203 15.43 0.28 -20.50
C ILE A 203 16.73 0.36 -19.67
N ASP A 204 17.28 1.56 -19.51
CA ASP A 204 18.49 1.81 -18.71
C ASP A 204 18.27 1.50 -17.22
N ALA A 205 17.02 1.53 -16.76
CA ALA A 205 16.62 1.12 -15.42
C ALA A 205 16.33 -0.39 -15.29
N GLY A 206 16.60 -1.18 -16.33
CA GLY A 206 16.45 -2.63 -16.33
C GLY A 206 15.06 -3.15 -16.71
N PHE A 207 14.18 -2.29 -17.25
CA PHE A 207 12.85 -2.72 -17.69
C PHE A 207 12.86 -3.25 -19.13
N PRO A 208 12.08 -4.31 -19.45
CA PRO A 208 11.94 -4.78 -20.82
C PRO A 208 11.40 -3.69 -21.77
N PRO A 209 11.83 -3.65 -23.05
CA PRO A 209 11.31 -2.71 -24.04
C PRO A 209 9.78 -2.78 -24.15
N GLY A 210 9.14 -1.62 -24.26
CA GLY A 210 7.67 -1.54 -24.40
C GLY A 210 6.88 -1.70 -23.09
N THR A 211 7.56 -1.87 -21.94
CA THR A 211 6.86 -1.99 -20.65
C THR A 211 6.15 -0.69 -20.29
N ARG A 212 4.84 -0.74 -20.05
CA ARG A 212 4.05 0.42 -19.57
C ARG A 212 4.17 0.61 -18.06
N PRO A 213 4.08 1.86 -17.55
CA PRO A 213 4.06 2.10 -16.12
C PRO A 213 2.85 1.45 -15.45
N PHE A 214 3.05 0.95 -14.23
CA PHE A 214 1.97 0.41 -13.41
C PHE A 214 1.18 1.55 -12.78
N ILE A 215 -0.09 1.69 -13.16
CA ILE A 215 -0.98 2.72 -12.62
C ILE A 215 -1.96 2.08 -11.65
N TYR A 216 -2.08 2.65 -10.44
CA TYR A 216 -3.16 2.35 -9.53
C TYR A 216 -3.76 3.63 -8.95
N GLN A 217 -5.08 3.69 -8.95
CA GLN A 217 -5.85 4.91 -8.77
C GLN A 217 -6.55 4.88 -7.42
N GLU A 218 -6.39 5.95 -6.65
CA GLU A 218 -7.18 6.10 -5.43
C GLU A 218 -8.62 6.50 -5.78
N VAL A 219 -9.53 5.54 -5.65
CA VAL A 219 -10.96 5.78 -5.75
C VAL A 219 -11.62 5.20 -4.51
N ILE A 220 -11.95 6.06 -3.54
CA ILE A 220 -12.68 5.66 -2.34
C ILE A 220 -14.14 5.43 -2.72
N ASP A 221 -14.51 4.16 -2.86
CA ASP A 221 -15.85 3.70 -3.20
C ASP A 221 -16.28 2.57 -2.26
N TYR A 222 -17.00 2.91 -1.19
CA TYR A 222 -17.66 1.95 -0.31
C TYR A 222 -19.06 1.55 -0.80
N GLY A 223 -19.49 2.06 -1.95
CA GLY A 223 -20.88 2.00 -2.43
C GLY A 223 -21.69 3.24 -2.02
N GLY A 224 -22.91 3.36 -2.57
CA GLY A 224 -23.86 4.40 -2.18
C GLY A 224 -23.62 5.81 -2.73
N GLU A 225 -22.51 6.07 -3.43
CA GLU A 225 -22.20 7.39 -4.04
C GLU A 225 -22.30 7.40 -5.57
N ALA A 226 -22.29 8.57 -6.21
CA ALA A 226 -22.47 8.68 -7.66
C ALA A 226 -21.26 8.19 -8.47
N VAL A 227 -20.03 8.49 -8.00
CA VAL A 227 -18.80 8.06 -8.66
C VAL A 227 -18.45 6.64 -8.26
N LYS A 228 -18.17 5.78 -9.25
CA LYS A 228 -17.85 4.36 -9.06
C LYS A 228 -16.41 4.05 -9.42
N SER A 229 -15.80 3.15 -8.64
CA SER A 229 -14.47 2.58 -8.93
C SER A 229 -14.39 1.92 -10.31
N SER A 230 -15.49 1.33 -10.80
CA SER A 230 -15.58 0.69 -12.12
C SER A 230 -15.26 1.62 -13.29
N GLU A 231 -15.52 2.92 -13.16
CA GLU A 231 -15.22 3.94 -14.19
C GLU A 231 -13.72 4.03 -14.51
N TYR A 232 -12.86 3.63 -13.56
CA TYR A 232 -11.39 3.77 -13.62
C TYR A 232 -10.67 2.46 -13.95
N THR A 233 -11.35 1.31 -13.90
CA THR A 233 -10.74 -0.02 -14.09
C THR A 233 -10.18 -0.26 -15.49
N SER A 234 -10.68 0.48 -16.49
CA SER A 234 -10.15 0.42 -17.86
C SER A 234 -8.81 1.16 -18.03
N LEU A 235 -8.44 2.02 -17.08
CA LEU A 235 -7.25 2.87 -17.13
C LEU A 235 -6.06 2.25 -16.38
N GLY A 236 -6.33 1.38 -15.41
CA GLY A 236 -5.32 0.80 -14.53
C GLY A 236 -5.96 0.07 -13.36
N HIS A 237 -5.15 -0.24 -12.35
CA HIS A 237 -5.66 -0.78 -11.10
C HIS A 237 -6.40 0.33 -10.31
N VAL A 238 -7.25 -0.08 -9.39
CA VAL A 238 -8.00 0.82 -8.49
C VAL A 238 -7.85 0.28 -7.06
N THR A 239 -7.69 1.18 -6.11
CA THR A 239 -7.67 0.84 -4.67
C THR A 239 -9.03 0.29 -4.24
N GLU A 240 -9.08 -0.97 -3.81
CA GLU A 240 -10.30 -1.61 -3.32
C GLU A 240 -10.48 -1.36 -1.82
N PHE A 241 -11.03 -0.20 -1.45
CA PHE A 241 -11.20 0.19 -0.04
C PHE A 241 -12.14 -0.74 0.74
N LYS A 242 -13.12 -1.37 0.08
CA LYS A 242 -14.00 -2.35 0.73
C LYS A 242 -13.23 -3.56 1.26
N TYR A 243 -12.10 -3.92 0.63
CA TYR A 243 -11.29 -5.07 1.03
C TYR A 243 -10.82 -4.95 2.49
N GLY A 244 -10.16 -3.83 2.82
CA GLY A 244 -9.67 -3.55 4.17
C GLY A 244 -10.79 -3.40 5.18
N MET A 245 -11.89 -2.76 4.78
CA MET A 245 -13.09 -2.61 5.61
C MET A 245 -13.72 -3.97 5.99
N GLU A 246 -13.99 -4.83 5.02
CA GLU A 246 -14.64 -6.12 5.28
C GLU A 246 -13.75 -7.07 6.08
N LEU A 247 -12.45 -7.14 5.79
CA LEU A 247 -11.53 -7.93 6.60
C LEU A 247 -11.42 -7.37 8.02
N SER A 248 -11.32 -6.06 8.18
CA SER A 248 -11.26 -5.46 9.52
C SER A 248 -12.51 -5.76 10.34
N ARG A 249 -13.70 -5.71 9.72
CA ARG A 249 -14.96 -6.13 10.35
C ARG A 249 -14.93 -7.61 10.76
N ALA A 250 -14.52 -8.50 9.86
CA ALA A 250 -14.45 -9.94 10.14
C ALA A 250 -13.48 -10.26 11.29
N PHE A 251 -12.24 -9.77 11.24
CA PHE A 251 -11.22 -10.01 12.28
C PHE A 251 -11.49 -9.28 13.61
N ARG A 252 -12.39 -8.28 13.63
CA ARG A 252 -12.92 -7.68 14.87
C ARG A 252 -14.12 -8.44 15.43
N GLY A 253 -14.59 -9.51 14.80
CA GLY A 253 -15.76 -10.28 15.22
C GLY A 253 -17.10 -9.64 14.85
N LYS A 254 -17.11 -8.63 13.97
CA LYS A 254 -18.34 -8.04 13.40
C LYS A 254 -18.89 -8.86 12.23
N ASN A 255 -18.13 -9.86 11.77
CA ASN A 255 -18.57 -10.89 10.86
C ASN A 255 -17.79 -12.19 11.15
N LEU A 256 -18.32 -13.35 10.77
CA LEU A 256 -17.66 -14.63 11.02
C LEU A 256 -16.61 -14.94 9.95
N LEU A 257 -15.45 -15.47 10.35
CA LEU A 257 -14.37 -15.80 9.41
C LEU A 257 -14.76 -16.88 8.39
N LYS A 258 -15.71 -17.78 8.72
CA LYS A 258 -16.19 -18.82 7.77
C LYS A 258 -16.68 -18.25 6.44
N TRP A 259 -17.20 -17.02 6.43
CA TRP A 259 -17.73 -16.41 5.22
C TRP A 259 -16.63 -16.02 4.24
N LEU A 260 -15.37 -15.94 4.70
CA LEU A 260 -14.23 -15.63 3.85
C LEU A 260 -13.96 -16.69 2.77
N ARG A 261 -14.64 -17.85 2.83
CA ARG A 261 -14.57 -18.91 1.82
C ARG A 261 -14.82 -18.41 0.38
N SER A 262 -15.64 -17.37 0.22
CA SER A 262 -15.94 -16.73 -1.06
C SER A 262 -15.43 -15.28 -1.17
N PHE A 263 -14.47 -14.90 -0.31
CA PHE A 263 -14.00 -13.52 -0.25
C PHE A 263 -13.40 -13.06 -1.59
N GLY A 264 -13.96 -12.00 -2.18
CA GLY A 264 -13.68 -11.60 -3.55
C GLY A 264 -14.90 -10.94 -4.19
N PRO A 265 -15.13 -11.11 -5.50
CA PRO A 265 -16.24 -10.46 -6.21
C PRO A 265 -17.64 -10.78 -5.65
N GLU A 266 -17.85 -11.94 -5.04
CA GLU A 266 -19.12 -12.29 -4.37
C GLU A 266 -19.44 -11.37 -3.17
N TRP A 267 -18.43 -10.69 -2.64
CA TRP A 267 -18.56 -9.68 -1.59
C TRP A 267 -18.74 -8.26 -2.16
N ASN A 268 -19.14 -8.15 -3.43
CA ASN A 268 -19.27 -6.86 -4.13
C ASN A 268 -17.93 -6.08 -4.20
N LEU A 269 -16.82 -6.82 -4.22
CA LEU A 269 -15.51 -6.31 -4.57
C LEU A 269 -15.35 -6.35 -6.10
N MET A 270 -14.46 -5.52 -6.64
CA MET A 270 -14.17 -5.49 -8.06
C MET A 270 -13.51 -6.79 -8.55
N PRO A 271 -13.42 -7.03 -9.86
CA PRO A 271 -12.65 -8.16 -10.37
C PRO A 271 -11.18 -8.08 -9.92
N SER A 272 -10.65 -9.18 -9.37
CA SER A 272 -9.28 -9.28 -8.80
C SER A 272 -8.18 -8.64 -9.66
N LYS A 273 -8.27 -8.80 -10.99
CA LYS A 273 -7.28 -8.25 -11.95
C LYS A 273 -7.18 -6.73 -11.99
N PHE A 274 -8.15 -6.01 -11.42
CA PHE A 274 -8.17 -4.55 -11.32
C PHE A 274 -7.87 -4.05 -9.91
N ALA A 275 -7.91 -4.92 -8.91
CA ALA A 275 -7.84 -4.52 -7.52
C ALA A 275 -6.41 -4.35 -7.04
N LEU A 276 -6.12 -3.21 -6.41
CA LEU A 276 -5.05 -3.07 -5.44
C LEU A 276 -5.64 -3.08 -4.03
N VAL A 277 -5.20 -4.03 -3.20
CA VAL A 277 -5.77 -4.31 -1.87
C VAL A 277 -4.78 -4.02 -0.77
N PHE A 278 -5.31 -3.64 0.39
CA PHE A 278 -4.60 -3.37 1.61
C PHE A 278 -5.56 -3.54 2.79
N ILE A 279 -5.03 -3.77 4.00
CA ILE A 279 -5.84 -3.75 5.23
C ILE A 279 -6.11 -2.30 5.63
N ASP A 280 -5.05 -1.50 5.67
CA ASP A 280 -5.08 -0.07 5.96
C ASP A 280 -4.20 0.71 4.97
N ASN A 281 -4.38 2.02 4.95
CA ASN A 281 -3.49 2.95 4.27
C ASN A 281 -3.16 4.12 5.20
N HIS A 282 -2.33 5.05 4.72
CA HIS A 282 -1.87 6.19 5.50
C HIS A 282 -3.03 7.10 5.97
N ASP A 283 -4.13 7.22 5.23
CA ASP A 283 -5.32 7.96 5.67
C ASP A 283 -6.18 7.20 6.68
N THR A 284 -6.62 5.99 6.30
CA THR A 284 -7.65 5.24 7.02
C THR A 284 -7.16 4.76 8.38
N GLN A 285 -5.85 4.55 8.56
CA GLN A 285 -5.28 4.24 9.87
C GLN A 285 -5.44 5.40 10.88
N ARG A 286 -5.71 6.63 10.41
CA ARG A 286 -5.90 7.85 11.22
C ARG A 286 -7.36 8.26 11.38
N SER A 287 -8.30 7.63 10.67
CA SER A 287 -9.71 8.09 10.60
C SER A 287 -10.58 7.67 11.79
N GLY A 288 -10.02 6.99 12.81
CA GLY A 288 -10.76 6.60 14.03
C GLY A 288 -11.88 5.57 13.82
N GLY A 289 -11.88 4.88 12.67
CA GLY A 289 -12.93 3.93 12.26
C GLY A 289 -12.62 2.46 12.53
N ASP A 290 -13.36 1.59 11.83
CA ASP A 290 -13.31 0.12 12.00
C ASP A 290 -12.09 -0.57 11.37
N ILE A 291 -11.17 0.17 10.75
CA ILE A 291 -10.00 -0.38 10.06
C ILE A 291 -8.99 -0.91 11.08
N LEU A 292 -8.45 -2.11 10.84
CA LEU A 292 -7.36 -2.66 11.64
C LEU A 292 -6.05 -1.98 11.27
N THR A 293 -5.22 -1.69 12.27
CA THR A 293 -3.90 -1.07 12.10
C THR A 293 -2.89 -1.75 13.02
N TYR A 294 -1.63 -1.32 12.96
CA TYR A 294 -0.58 -1.79 13.87
C TYR A 294 -0.93 -1.63 15.37
N LYS A 295 -1.87 -0.74 15.72
CA LYS A 295 -2.34 -0.52 17.10
C LYS A 295 -3.13 -1.70 17.66
N GLU A 296 -3.57 -2.63 16.82
CA GLU A 296 -4.20 -3.90 17.22
C GLU A 296 -3.42 -5.08 16.62
N PRO A 297 -2.16 -5.30 17.07
CA PRO A 297 -1.16 -6.04 16.32
C PRO A 297 -1.57 -7.50 16.05
N ARG A 298 -2.18 -8.19 17.02
CA ARG A 298 -2.61 -9.59 16.84
C ARG A 298 -3.63 -9.73 15.71
N LYS A 299 -4.69 -8.93 15.72
CA LYS A 299 -5.74 -8.96 14.68
C LYS A 299 -5.22 -8.46 13.34
N TYR A 300 -4.39 -7.42 13.37
CA TYR A 300 -3.76 -6.86 12.17
C TYR A 300 -2.87 -7.88 11.46
N LYS A 301 -2.00 -8.58 12.20
CA LYS A 301 -1.16 -9.68 11.66
C LYS A 301 -2.00 -10.79 11.04
N MET A 302 -3.12 -11.19 11.67
CA MET A 302 -4.04 -12.17 11.10
C MET A 302 -4.67 -11.69 9.78
N ALA A 303 -5.13 -10.44 9.73
CA ALA A 303 -5.75 -9.87 8.54
C ALA A 303 -4.75 -9.70 7.38
N VAL A 304 -3.55 -9.19 7.66
CA VAL A 304 -2.45 -9.07 6.68
C VAL A 304 -2.00 -10.45 6.22
N GLY A 305 -1.88 -11.42 7.13
CA GLY A 305 -1.58 -12.81 6.80
C GLY A 305 -2.61 -13.41 5.83
N PHE A 306 -3.90 -13.28 6.14
CA PHE A 306 -4.98 -13.68 5.23
C PHE A 306 -4.88 -12.97 3.88
N MET A 307 -4.65 -11.65 3.87
CA MET A 307 -4.47 -10.91 2.62
C MET A 307 -3.33 -11.48 1.79
N LEU A 308 -2.18 -11.77 2.40
CA LEU A 308 -1.00 -12.29 1.69
C LEU A 308 -1.21 -13.73 1.19
N SER A 309 -1.93 -14.57 1.93
CA SER A 309 -2.25 -15.94 1.50
C SER A 309 -3.47 -16.07 0.60
N TRP A 310 -4.27 -15.03 0.38
CA TRP A 310 -5.47 -15.10 -0.47
C TRP A 310 -5.18 -14.67 -1.93
N PRO A 311 -5.68 -15.38 -2.97
CA PRO A 311 -5.34 -15.13 -4.37
C PRO A 311 -6.12 -13.97 -5.01
N TYR A 312 -6.50 -12.95 -4.24
CA TYR A 312 -7.22 -11.78 -4.72
C TYR A 312 -6.30 -10.54 -4.73
N GLY A 313 -6.32 -9.80 -5.83
CA GLY A 313 -5.71 -8.48 -5.96
C GLY A 313 -4.18 -8.41 -5.92
N THR A 314 -3.67 -7.27 -6.38
CA THR A 314 -2.30 -6.82 -6.11
C THR A 314 -2.23 -6.28 -4.69
N LYS A 315 -1.23 -6.70 -3.90
CA LYS A 315 -1.24 -6.50 -2.44
C LYS A 315 -0.32 -5.37 -2.04
N ARG A 316 -0.78 -4.51 -1.12
CA ARG A 316 0.05 -3.48 -0.49
C ARG A 316 0.02 -3.64 1.03
N VAL A 317 1.22 -3.74 1.60
CA VAL A 317 1.49 -3.71 3.03
C VAL A 317 1.81 -2.26 3.43
N MET A 318 1.22 -1.77 4.51
CA MET A 318 1.55 -0.47 5.07
C MET A 318 2.84 -0.57 5.91
N SER A 319 3.67 0.46 5.89
CA SER A 319 4.76 0.65 6.87
C SER A 319 4.64 2.05 7.44
N SER A 320 4.31 2.12 8.72
CA SER A 320 3.89 3.33 9.41
C SER A 320 5.01 3.92 10.27
N PHE A 321 4.77 5.15 10.75
CA PHE A 321 5.40 5.68 11.95
C PHE A 321 4.36 5.74 13.07
N ASP A 322 4.82 5.73 14.33
CA ASP A 322 3.95 5.83 15.49
C ASP A 322 3.34 7.23 15.61
N PHE A 323 2.03 7.29 15.84
CA PHE A 323 1.32 8.56 15.96
C PHE A 323 0.24 8.51 17.05
N SER A 324 0.04 9.65 17.70
CA SER A 324 -0.94 9.86 18.77
C SER A 324 -2.11 10.74 18.33
N SER A 325 -1.95 11.53 17.25
CA SER A 325 -3.00 12.36 16.67
C SER A 325 -3.08 12.19 15.16
N ARG A 326 -4.25 12.49 14.59
CA ARG A 326 -4.54 12.37 13.15
C ARG A 326 -3.53 13.14 12.29
N ASP A 327 -3.14 14.33 12.73
CA ASP A 327 -2.37 15.29 11.93
C ASP A 327 -0.86 15.21 12.19
N GLN A 328 -0.43 14.38 13.15
CA GLN A 328 0.97 14.25 13.52
C GLN A 328 1.83 13.83 12.30
N GLY A 329 2.88 14.61 12.03
CA GLY A 329 3.90 14.28 11.03
C GLY A 329 4.84 13.14 11.47
N PRO A 330 5.75 12.72 10.59
CA PRO A 330 6.71 11.66 10.90
C PRO A 330 7.68 12.05 12.03
N PRO A 331 8.34 11.07 12.67
CA PRO A 331 9.42 11.33 13.60
C PRO A 331 10.45 12.29 13.00
N HIS A 332 10.80 13.33 13.75
CA HIS A 332 11.67 14.40 13.25
C HIS A 332 12.69 14.86 14.29
N ASN A 333 13.78 15.43 13.81
CA ASN A 333 14.81 16.10 14.60
C ASN A 333 14.33 17.49 15.07
N PRO A 334 15.06 18.17 15.98
CA PRO A 334 14.68 19.52 16.42
C PRO A 334 14.54 20.55 15.29
N ASP A 335 15.27 20.37 14.18
CA ASP A 335 15.21 21.21 12.98
C ASP A 335 14.08 20.82 12.00
N MET A 336 13.19 19.91 12.41
CA MET A 336 12.09 19.37 11.61
C MET A 336 12.52 18.53 10.39
N THR A 337 13.79 18.12 10.27
CA THR A 337 14.19 17.08 9.31
C THR A 337 13.67 15.71 9.78
N ILE A 338 13.37 14.82 8.84
CA ILE A 338 12.85 13.47 9.17
C ILE A 338 13.97 12.65 9.84
N LYS A 339 13.65 12.02 10.97
CA LYS A 339 14.56 11.12 11.68
C LYS A 339 14.89 9.92 10.80
N GLU A 340 16.14 9.49 10.84
CA GLU A 340 16.57 8.26 10.18
C GLU A 340 15.85 7.03 10.74
N VAL A 341 15.70 6.02 9.87
CA VAL A 341 15.23 4.69 10.25
C VAL A 341 16.42 3.83 10.65
N THR A 342 16.53 3.49 11.93
CA THR A 342 17.54 2.56 12.43
C THR A 342 16.92 1.21 12.78
N ILE A 343 17.67 0.14 12.55
CA ILE A 343 17.23 -1.24 12.71
C ILE A 343 17.85 -1.82 13.98
N ASN A 344 17.00 -2.37 14.85
CA ASN A 344 17.41 -3.07 16.07
C ASN A 344 17.92 -4.48 15.75
N PRO A 345 18.68 -5.13 16.66
CA PRO A 345 19.16 -6.50 16.47
C PRO A 345 18.05 -7.55 16.24
N ASP A 346 16.83 -7.29 16.72
CA ASP A 346 15.65 -8.14 16.52
C ASP A 346 14.89 -7.83 15.21
N MET A 347 15.51 -7.03 14.32
CA MET A 347 14.97 -6.55 13.03
C MET A 347 13.81 -5.56 13.13
N THR A 348 13.38 -5.15 14.33
CA THR A 348 12.42 -4.06 14.48
C THR A 348 13.06 -2.71 14.16
N CYS A 349 12.23 -1.69 13.89
CA CYS A 349 12.74 -0.34 13.72
C CYS A 349 12.70 0.46 15.02
N ASN A 350 13.56 1.47 15.10
CA ASN A 350 13.60 2.41 16.21
C ASN A 350 13.14 3.81 15.75
N ASN A 351 13.35 4.84 16.57
CA ASN A 351 13.04 6.25 16.28
C ASN A 351 11.54 6.53 16.02
N GLY A 352 10.64 5.67 16.49
CA GLY A 352 9.20 5.82 16.29
C GLY A 352 8.70 5.30 14.94
N TRP A 353 9.51 4.53 14.21
CA TRP A 353 9.07 3.82 13.00
C TRP A 353 8.50 2.44 13.39
N ILE A 354 7.30 2.11 12.88
CA ILE A 354 6.61 0.85 13.22
C ILE A 354 7.17 -0.33 12.42
N CYS A 355 7.42 -0.10 11.13
CA CYS A 355 7.97 -1.09 10.20
C CYS A 355 7.21 -2.43 10.20
N GLU A 356 5.90 -2.39 10.00
CA GLU A 356 5.05 -3.60 9.91
C GLU A 356 5.60 -4.57 8.85
N HIS A 357 6.18 -4.07 7.78
CA HIS A 357 6.79 -4.88 6.72
C HIS A 357 7.98 -5.73 7.19
N ARG A 358 8.60 -5.40 8.33
CA ARG A 358 9.68 -6.14 9.01
C ARG A 358 9.20 -7.10 10.08
N TRP A 359 7.92 -7.06 10.46
CA TRP A 359 7.38 -8.03 11.41
C TRP A 359 7.50 -9.44 10.84
N ARG A 360 8.01 -10.38 11.63
CA ARG A 360 8.27 -11.77 11.20
C ARG A 360 7.08 -12.36 10.46
N GLN A 361 5.91 -12.21 11.07
CA GLN A 361 4.64 -12.70 10.58
C GLN A 361 4.26 -12.11 9.21
N ILE A 362 4.63 -10.86 8.93
CA ILE A 362 4.28 -10.18 7.68
C ILE A 362 5.30 -10.51 6.59
N HIS A 363 6.61 -10.33 6.84
CA HIS A 363 7.62 -10.58 5.79
C HIS A 363 7.69 -12.06 5.41
N ASN A 364 7.46 -12.99 6.34
CA ASN A 364 7.35 -14.40 6.00
C ASN A 364 6.10 -14.70 5.18
N MET A 365 4.99 -14.00 5.42
CA MET A 365 3.80 -14.15 4.59
C MET A 365 3.95 -13.53 3.20
N VAL A 366 4.84 -12.55 3.02
CA VAL A 366 5.28 -12.09 1.69
C VAL A 366 6.05 -13.19 0.96
N ILE A 367 6.94 -13.90 1.64
CA ILE A 367 7.65 -15.06 1.08
C ILE A 367 6.66 -16.18 0.75
N PHE A 368 5.73 -16.50 1.66
CA PHE A 368 4.64 -17.46 1.45
C PHE A 368 3.86 -17.13 0.18
N ALA A 369 3.42 -15.88 0.03
CA ALA A 369 2.64 -15.41 -1.11
C ALA A 369 3.38 -15.60 -2.45
N ASN A 370 4.70 -15.38 -2.46
CA ASN A 370 5.56 -15.65 -3.62
C ASN A 370 5.67 -17.15 -3.92
N ILE A 371 5.82 -18.00 -2.90
CA ILE A 371 5.92 -19.47 -3.07
C ILE A 371 4.63 -20.03 -3.67
N VAL A 372 3.48 -19.60 -3.15
CA VAL A 372 2.16 -20.12 -3.56
C VAL A 372 1.59 -19.41 -4.79
N LYS A 373 2.35 -18.51 -5.42
CA LYS A 373 1.93 -17.78 -6.61
C LYS A 373 1.44 -18.75 -7.71
N GLY A 374 0.33 -18.39 -8.35
CA GLY A 374 -0.32 -19.18 -9.40
C GLY A 374 -1.20 -20.34 -8.91
N THR A 375 -1.31 -20.56 -7.60
CA THR A 375 -2.21 -21.60 -7.04
C THR A 375 -3.58 -21.04 -6.66
N SER A 376 -4.61 -21.89 -6.67
CA SER A 376 -5.95 -21.63 -6.13
C SER A 376 -6.03 -21.86 -4.63
N VAL A 377 -7.10 -21.36 -4.01
CA VAL A 377 -7.53 -21.82 -2.68
C VAL A 377 -8.22 -23.17 -2.87
N GLU A 378 -7.80 -24.15 -2.09
CA GLU A 378 -8.33 -25.52 -2.11
C GLU A 378 -8.66 -25.97 -0.69
N HIS A 379 -9.60 -26.91 -0.56
CA HIS A 379 -9.96 -27.54 0.71
C HIS A 379 -10.22 -26.55 1.86
N PHE A 380 -10.97 -25.47 1.59
CA PHE A 380 -11.38 -24.53 2.62
C PHE A 380 -12.22 -25.24 3.68
N TRP A 381 -11.71 -25.25 4.91
CA TRP A 381 -12.34 -25.77 6.10
C TRP A 381 -12.75 -24.62 7.02
N ASP A 382 -13.88 -24.77 7.68
CA ASP A 382 -14.32 -23.89 8.75
C ASP A 382 -15.08 -24.70 9.83
N ASN A 383 -15.11 -24.19 11.05
CA ASN A 383 -15.87 -24.76 12.17
C ASN A 383 -17.30 -24.23 12.28
N GLY A 384 -17.82 -23.54 11.26
CA GLY A 384 -19.09 -22.81 11.35
C GLY A 384 -19.02 -21.48 12.12
N SER A 385 -17.83 -21.04 12.56
CA SER A 385 -17.57 -19.79 13.30
C SER A 385 -16.30 -19.08 12.81
N ASN A 386 -15.30 -18.84 13.67
CA ASN A 386 -14.10 -18.04 13.41
C ASN A 386 -12.81 -18.88 13.39
N GLN A 387 -12.90 -20.19 13.25
CA GLN A 387 -11.75 -21.02 12.89
C GLN A 387 -11.88 -21.40 11.43
N ILE A 388 -10.85 -21.06 10.64
CA ILE A 388 -10.78 -21.38 9.21
C ILE A 388 -9.40 -21.93 8.87
N ALA A 389 -9.33 -22.76 7.84
CA ALA A 389 -8.08 -23.24 7.26
C ALA A 389 -8.25 -23.52 5.77
N TYR A 390 -7.16 -23.43 5.02
CA TYR A 390 -7.19 -23.73 3.58
C TYR A 390 -5.81 -23.99 3.02
N CYS A 391 -5.79 -24.71 1.91
CA CYS A 391 -4.61 -24.94 1.09
C CYS A 391 -4.46 -23.84 0.02
N ARG A 392 -3.22 -23.60 -0.39
CA ARG A 392 -2.86 -22.88 -1.60
C ARG A 392 -2.16 -23.84 -2.56
N GLY A 393 -3.00 -24.54 -3.33
CA GLY A 393 -2.62 -25.75 -4.06
C GLY A 393 -1.88 -26.74 -3.16
N ASN A 394 -0.83 -27.37 -3.69
CA ASN A 394 0.08 -28.24 -2.95
C ASN A 394 1.33 -27.51 -2.42
N LYS A 395 1.29 -26.17 -2.32
CA LYS A 395 2.47 -25.35 -1.99
C LYS A 395 2.45 -24.72 -0.60
N GLY A 396 1.27 -24.50 -0.02
CA GLY A 396 1.15 -23.91 1.30
C GLY A 396 -0.19 -24.18 1.96
N PHE A 397 -0.22 -24.03 3.28
CA PHE A 397 -1.38 -24.21 4.13
C PHE A 397 -1.43 -23.09 5.16
N VAL A 398 -2.64 -22.59 5.45
CA VAL A 398 -2.90 -21.56 6.45
C VAL A 398 -4.05 -22.01 7.35
N ALA A 399 -3.91 -21.76 8.65
CA ALA A 399 -4.98 -21.88 9.64
C ALA A 399 -5.08 -20.59 10.46
N ILE A 400 -6.31 -20.18 10.79
CA ILE A 400 -6.60 -18.96 11.55
C ILE A 400 -7.60 -19.31 12.65
N ASN A 401 -7.29 -18.89 13.88
CA ASN A 401 -8.18 -18.98 15.02
C ASN A 401 -8.58 -17.58 15.51
N GLY A 402 -9.79 -17.16 15.16
CA GLY A 402 -10.45 -15.96 15.66
C GLY A 402 -11.53 -16.23 16.71
N ASP A 403 -11.74 -17.48 17.12
CA ASP A 403 -12.65 -17.82 18.22
C ASP A 403 -12.00 -17.59 19.60
N ASN A 404 -12.80 -17.68 20.65
CA ASN A 404 -12.36 -17.57 22.05
C ASN A 404 -12.06 -18.93 22.70
N TYR A 405 -11.90 -19.98 21.90
CA TYR A 405 -11.45 -21.31 22.32
C TYR A 405 -10.42 -21.87 21.33
N ASP A 406 -9.67 -22.86 21.79
CA ASP A 406 -8.53 -23.41 21.05
C ASP A 406 -8.98 -24.10 19.75
N LEU A 407 -8.16 -23.99 18.71
CA LEU A 407 -8.32 -24.81 17.51
C LEU A 407 -7.52 -26.08 17.76
N ASN A 408 -8.19 -27.23 17.80
CA ASN A 408 -7.57 -28.55 17.90
C ASN A 408 -8.24 -29.50 16.91
N GLN A 409 -7.68 -29.63 15.70
CA GLN A 409 -8.29 -30.40 14.61
C GLN A 409 -7.24 -31.08 13.74
N THR A 410 -7.55 -32.27 13.23
CA THR A 410 -6.77 -32.91 12.15
C THR A 410 -7.28 -32.41 10.80
N LEU A 411 -6.47 -31.61 10.11
CA LEU A 411 -6.85 -30.92 8.88
C LEU A 411 -6.02 -31.41 7.68
N LEU A 412 -6.63 -31.42 6.49
CA LEU A 412 -5.91 -31.66 5.25
C LEU A 412 -5.09 -30.43 4.88
N THR A 413 -3.78 -30.58 4.76
CA THR A 413 -2.84 -29.49 4.45
C THR A 413 -2.49 -29.39 2.98
N CYS A 414 -2.81 -30.44 2.19
CA CYS A 414 -2.43 -30.58 0.78
C CYS A 414 -0.92 -30.60 0.53
N LEU A 415 -0.11 -30.61 1.59
CA LEU A 415 1.33 -30.67 1.51
C LEU A 415 1.81 -32.13 1.54
N PRO A 416 2.95 -32.44 0.91
CA PRO A 416 3.59 -33.74 1.06
C PRO A 416 3.94 -34.04 2.52
N ALA A 417 3.93 -35.32 2.90
CA ALA A 417 4.32 -35.78 4.23
C ALA A 417 5.70 -35.26 4.64
N GLY A 418 5.86 -34.82 5.89
CA GLY A 418 7.09 -34.22 6.38
C GLY A 418 6.87 -33.33 7.59
N ILE A 419 7.97 -32.78 8.13
CA ILE A 419 7.92 -31.82 9.25
C ILE A 419 8.13 -30.41 8.69
N TYR A 420 7.21 -29.51 8.99
CA TYR A 420 7.22 -28.13 8.50
C TYR A 420 7.36 -27.14 9.65
N CYS A 421 8.14 -26.08 9.44
CA CYS A 421 8.20 -24.98 10.39
C CYS A 421 7.05 -24.00 10.15
N ASP A 422 6.34 -23.65 11.22
CA ASP A 422 5.39 -22.55 11.21
C ASP A 422 6.13 -21.22 11.10
N ILE A 423 5.90 -20.53 9.99
CA ILE A 423 6.60 -19.28 9.66
C ILE A 423 6.03 -18.08 10.42
N ILE A 424 4.93 -18.23 11.16
CA ILE A 424 4.37 -17.18 11.99
C ILE A 424 5.07 -17.15 13.35
N SER A 425 5.10 -18.27 14.07
CA SER A 425 5.76 -18.37 15.38
C SER A 425 7.29 -18.42 15.29
N GLY A 426 7.87 -18.76 14.13
CA GLY A 426 9.32 -18.82 13.97
C GLY A 426 9.79 -18.89 12.52
N LEU A 427 10.92 -19.56 12.32
CA LEU A 427 11.62 -19.72 11.06
C LEU A 427 12.17 -21.14 10.93
N LYS A 428 12.50 -21.53 9.70
CA LYS A 428 13.37 -22.68 9.44
C LYS A 428 14.83 -22.22 9.56
N ASP A 429 15.56 -22.79 10.51
CA ASP A 429 16.99 -22.58 10.72
C ASP A 429 17.73 -23.91 10.54
N GLY A 430 18.34 -24.08 9.36
CA GLY A 430 18.90 -25.36 8.93
C GLY A 430 17.85 -26.48 8.94
N ASN A 431 18.07 -27.48 9.81
CA ASN A 431 17.19 -28.64 10.01
C ASN A 431 16.32 -28.51 11.28
N LYS A 432 16.07 -27.30 11.78
CA LYS A 432 15.24 -27.05 12.97
C LYS A 432 14.23 -25.95 12.72
N CYS A 433 13.14 -25.99 13.48
CA CYS A 433 12.18 -24.88 13.57
C CYS A 433 12.48 -24.09 14.84
N THR A 434 12.57 -22.77 14.72
CA THR A 434 12.76 -21.89 15.90
C THR A 434 11.44 -21.63 16.65
N GLY A 435 10.30 -21.86 15.99
CA GLY A 435 8.96 -21.82 16.55
C GLY A 435 8.27 -23.18 16.50
N LYS A 436 6.96 -23.19 16.29
CA LYS A 436 6.16 -24.43 16.17
C LYS A 436 6.57 -25.23 14.93
N SER A 437 6.41 -26.55 15.02
CA SER A 437 6.59 -27.49 13.93
C SER A 437 5.33 -28.31 13.71
N ILE A 438 4.99 -28.58 12.45
CA ILE A 438 3.78 -29.31 12.06
C ILE A 438 4.18 -30.57 11.30
N GLN A 439 3.73 -31.72 11.80
CA GLN A 439 3.95 -33.02 11.16
C GLN A 439 2.79 -33.34 10.22
N VAL A 440 3.09 -33.41 8.93
CA VAL A 440 2.15 -33.82 7.88
C VAL A 440 2.32 -35.31 7.61
N ASP A 441 1.25 -36.07 7.67
CA ASP A 441 1.23 -37.52 7.43
C ASP A 441 1.23 -37.88 5.93
N ASN A 442 1.28 -39.18 5.63
CA ASN A 442 1.27 -39.70 4.25
C ASN A 442 -0.03 -39.40 3.47
N ASN A 443 -1.10 -39.02 4.15
CA ASN A 443 -2.36 -38.61 3.55
C ASN A 443 -2.47 -37.08 3.40
N GLY A 444 -1.39 -36.34 3.70
CA GLY A 444 -1.37 -34.88 3.66
C GLY A 444 -2.11 -34.21 4.82
N LYS A 445 -2.48 -34.94 5.87
CA LYS A 445 -3.16 -34.40 7.06
C LYS A 445 -2.18 -34.06 8.18
N ALA A 446 -2.53 -33.08 9.00
CA ALA A 446 -1.77 -32.72 10.19
C ALA A 446 -2.71 -32.35 11.34
N GLU A 447 -2.28 -32.64 12.56
CA GLU A 447 -2.92 -32.11 13.77
C GLU A 447 -2.53 -30.64 13.93
N ILE A 448 -3.51 -29.76 13.85
CA ILE A 448 -3.34 -28.32 13.99
C ILE A 448 -3.86 -27.92 15.36
N HIS A 449 -2.94 -27.43 16.20
CA HIS A 449 -3.24 -26.96 17.53
C HIS A 449 -2.84 -25.48 17.70
N MET A 450 -3.82 -24.61 17.93
CA MET A 450 -3.62 -23.16 18.13
C MET A 450 -4.38 -22.70 19.37
N PHE A 451 -3.64 -22.23 20.37
CA PHE A 451 -4.21 -21.72 21.60
C PHE A 451 -4.77 -20.32 21.40
N VAL A 452 -5.87 -19.98 22.08
CA VAL A 452 -6.44 -18.62 22.06
C VAL A 452 -5.41 -17.57 22.50
N HIS A 453 -4.57 -17.94 23.47
CA HIS A 453 -3.55 -17.10 24.08
C HIS A 453 -2.20 -17.11 23.35
N ASP A 454 -2.09 -17.80 22.21
CA ASP A 454 -0.93 -17.63 21.34
C ASP A 454 -0.77 -16.15 20.94
N GLU A 455 0.48 -15.70 20.81
CA GLU A 455 0.82 -14.33 20.37
C GLU A 455 0.09 -13.96 19.06
N ASP A 456 -0.03 -14.94 18.17
CA ASP A 456 -0.65 -14.83 16.86
C ASP A 456 -1.80 -15.83 16.70
N GLY A 457 -2.93 -15.36 16.20
CA GLY A 457 -4.08 -16.21 15.85
C GLY A 457 -4.02 -16.80 14.44
N ILE A 458 -2.83 -16.91 13.85
CA ILE A 458 -2.60 -17.44 12.51
C ILE A 458 -1.40 -18.40 12.54
N LEU A 459 -1.47 -19.45 11.72
CA LEU A 459 -0.40 -20.42 11.48
C LEU A 459 -0.25 -20.58 9.97
N ALA A 460 1.00 -20.66 9.49
CA ALA A 460 1.26 -20.89 8.08
C ALA A 460 2.49 -21.77 7.86
N ILE A 461 2.37 -22.74 6.95
CA ILE A 461 3.45 -23.64 6.52
C ILE A 461 3.48 -23.72 4.99
N HIS A 462 4.65 -23.92 4.41
CA HIS A 462 4.80 -24.02 2.96
C HIS A 462 5.91 -25.00 2.58
N VAL A 463 5.95 -25.43 1.31
CA VAL A 463 6.92 -26.43 0.82
C VAL A 463 8.39 -26.12 1.14
N GLN A 464 8.79 -24.84 1.18
CA GLN A 464 10.17 -24.46 1.52
C GLN A 464 10.48 -24.41 3.03
N SER A 465 9.47 -24.51 3.92
CA SER A 465 9.66 -24.56 5.37
C SER A 465 9.73 -26.01 5.89
N ARG A 466 9.68 -26.99 4.98
CA ARG A 466 9.86 -28.42 5.26
C ARG A 466 11.29 -28.74 5.67
N LEU A 467 11.49 -29.50 6.74
CA LEU A 467 12.78 -29.99 7.23
C LEU A 467 13.20 -31.30 6.54
N SER A 468 12.27 -32.24 6.43
CA SER A 468 12.45 -33.58 5.84
C SER A 468 11.17 -34.11 5.26
#